data_AF-A0A524N5G4-F1
#
_entry.id   AF-A0A524N5G4-F1
#
_cell.length_a   1.000
_cell.length_b   1.000
_cell.length_c   1.000
_cell.angle_alpha   90.00
_cell.angle_beta   90.00
_cell.angle_gamma   90.00
#
_symmetry.space_group_name_H-M   'P 1'
#
loop_
_entity.id
_entity.type
_entity.pdbx_description
1 polymer ?
#
loop_
_entity_poly.entity_id
_entity_poly.type
_entity_poly.pdbx_seq_one_letter_code
_entity_poly.pdbx_strand_id
1 'polypeptide(L)'
;MKMTRRLFGVLFLLLGVAVLPQPAGALYRGGEYGDMDISGRLRTTNLVRHRNLDKLAFIMQRNELRLRFEWKWLQRGKAFNRYKNGWLDRSDIFLLYRGTYDSVYDITPGGIHDKTDLQGDTIPAGARSLESLSQQQSQRAKFENKLREWYMDLYFKQVPLTLRIGRQQIVWGESDGFRMLDRANTLDLSWHFFQEFPPPGFGFDDLRKPFFNVKALYDFKQLGPLSQPFLEAYWNPGDWYPGSIKFMPHPWGVRLLDPIKNAQGTGALQSSFCAFATDGECQSLMKGTELFHEGDWKRNPLENSQFGVRFHFITPKGFEMTLNYLYQRWSPDGSATAIVRGVPENKTFFVQDTLGIPGLPAQPGELSAQQYCDGLRRPEGTIGAPWGQNELCLEYFAPYVHTIGWSMNFFESRFTQTVWRLETVIDFDLPFYDGDKQTALFQRSPNGPTLVPGTTNRNMWKGMIAFDRPTWIKWLNKQTTFFVTGQLFWHYIIDRKARRCAIDDDPANGYTSSYLENCGNDTELLLPGESMGLVGPLDLPKLDAPGGKGRDTIHDWEVLMTLAVLGF
;
A
#
# COMPACT_ATOMS: atom_id res chain seq x y z
N MET A 1 29.97 47.98 -10.14
CA MET A 1 31.27 47.29 -10.38
C MET A 1 31.30 46.04 -9.50
N LYS A 2 31.69 44.88 -10.07
CA LYS A 2 31.52 43.48 -9.55
C LYS A 2 30.26 42.75 -10.01
N MET A 3 30.11 42.64 -11.32
CA MET A 3 29.16 41.76 -12.01
C MET A 3 29.93 41.03 -13.12
N THR A 4 30.85 40.12 -12.76
CA THR A 4 31.57 39.25 -13.72
C THR A 4 32.43 38.26 -12.94
N ARG A 5 31.85 37.16 -12.45
CA ARG A 5 32.59 35.92 -12.08
C ARG A 5 31.74 34.68 -11.78
N ARG A 6 30.42 34.68 -12.05
CA ARG A 6 29.53 33.52 -11.82
C ARG A 6 28.97 32.87 -13.10
N LEU A 7 29.58 33.10 -14.26
CA LEU A 7 29.13 32.49 -15.53
C LEU A 7 29.98 31.31 -16.03
N PHE A 8 31.04 30.92 -15.33
CA PHE A 8 31.94 29.85 -15.80
C PHE A 8 31.79 28.48 -15.08
N GLY A 9 30.78 28.32 -14.22
CA GLY A 9 30.53 27.06 -13.49
C GLY A 9 29.36 26.22 -13.99
N VAL A 10 28.62 26.66 -15.02
CA VAL A 10 27.34 26.02 -15.43
C VAL A 10 27.41 25.39 -16.83
N LEU A 11 28.52 25.55 -17.57
CA LEU A 11 28.60 25.12 -18.97
C LEU A 11 29.27 23.76 -19.22
N PHE A 12 29.49 22.93 -18.21
CA PHE A 12 30.17 21.62 -18.37
C PHE A 12 29.32 20.38 -18.00
N LEU A 13 27.99 20.51 -17.97
CA LEU A 13 27.08 19.38 -17.63
C LEU A 13 25.98 19.11 -18.68
N LEU A 14 26.18 19.57 -19.93
CA LEU A 14 25.27 19.33 -21.06
C LEU A 14 25.89 18.45 -22.16
N LEU A 15 26.74 17.49 -21.77
CA LEU A 15 27.19 16.37 -22.62
C LEU A 15 26.78 15.04 -21.97
N GLY A 16 25.51 14.96 -21.55
CA GLY A 16 24.84 13.69 -21.29
C GLY A 16 24.23 13.21 -22.59
N VAL A 17 24.90 12.29 -23.26
CA VAL A 17 24.42 11.62 -24.47
C VAL A 17 22.96 11.19 -24.24
N ALA A 18 22.04 11.68 -25.08
CA ALA A 18 20.71 11.11 -25.22
C ALA A 18 20.84 9.74 -25.89
N VAL A 19 21.43 8.77 -25.18
CA VAL A 19 21.33 7.35 -25.54
C VAL A 19 19.92 6.97 -25.15
N LEU A 20 19.03 6.85 -26.13
CA LEU A 20 17.82 6.03 -25.99
C LEU A 20 18.25 4.75 -25.25
N PRO A 21 17.62 4.37 -24.12
CA PRO A 21 18.05 3.19 -23.38
C PRO A 21 17.88 1.95 -24.28
N GLN A 22 18.93 1.57 -24.98
CA GLN A 22 18.99 0.31 -25.69
C GLN A 22 19.34 -0.75 -24.67
N PRO A 23 18.49 -1.76 -24.43
CA PRO A 23 18.87 -2.89 -23.61
C PRO A 23 20.09 -3.55 -24.26
N ALA A 24 21.23 -3.54 -23.57
CA ALA A 24 22.37 -4.36 -23.95
C ALA A 24 22.07 -5.80 -23.50
N GLY A 25 21.83 -6.67 -24.47
CA GLY A 25 21.73 -8.12 -24.25
C GLY A 25 23.01 -8.80 -24.70
N ALA A 26 23.57 -9.67 -23.84
CA ALA A 26 24.63 -10.59 -24.21
C ALA A 26 24.10 -12.01 -24.04
N LEU A 27 23.77 -12.65 -25.15
CA LEU A 27 23.36 -14.06 -25.17
C LEU A 27 24.62 -14.94 -25.25
N TYR A 28 24.93 -15.66 -24.18
CA TYR A 28 25.98 -16.68 -24.18
C TYR A 28 25.36 -18.07 -24.38
N ARG A 29 25.53 -18.63 -25.58
CA ARG A 29 25.13 -20.01 -25.88
C ARG A 29 26.27 -20.96 -25.55
N GLY A 30 26.35 -21.40 -24.29
CA GLY A 30 27.27 -22.45 -23.89
C GLY A 30 26.71 -23.82 -24.29
N GLY A 31 27.24 -24.43 -25.35
CA GLY A 31 26.71 -25.70 -25.89
C GLY A 31 26.56 -26.84 -24.86
N GLU A 32 27.39 -26.85 -23.81
CA GLU A 32 27.42 -27.89 -22.77
C GLU A 32 26.52 -27.64 -21.56
N TYR A 33 26.15 -26.39 -21.26
CA TYR A 33 25.47 -26.03 -20.01
C TYR A 33 24.07 -25.43 -20.23
N GLY A 34 23.58 -25.42 -21.47
CA GLY A 34 22.31 -24.79 -21.83
C GLY A 34 22.50 -23.30 -22.19
N ASP A 35 21.40 -22.63 -22.50
CA ASP A 35 21.45 -21.23 -22.93
C ASP A 35 21.41 -20.30 -21.73
N MET A 36 22.39 -19.40 -21.65
CA MET A 36 22.46 -18.35 -20.64
C MET A 36 22.28 -16.98 -21.32
N ASP A 37 21.36 -16.19 -20.79
CA ASP A 37 21.11 -14.83 -21.23
C ASP A 37 21.40 -13.87 -20.08
N ILE A 38 22.30 -12.91 -20.31
CA ILE A 38 22.53 -11.79 -19.41
C ILE A 38 22.09 -10.53 -20.15
N SER A 39 21.11 -9.84 -19.58
CA SER A 39 20.65 -8.56 -20.08
C SER A 39 20.53 -7.57 -18.94
N GLY A 40 20.47 -6.29 -19.25
CA GLY A 40 20.34 -5.30 -18.21
C GLY A 40 20.02 -3.91 -18.71
N ARG A 41 19.88 -3.01 -17.75
CA ARG A 41 19.66 -1.59 -17.99
C ARG A 41 20.44 -0.79 -16.96
N LEU A 42 21.17 0.21 -17.43
CA LEU A 42 21.65 1.31 -16.61
C LEU A 42 20.76 2.53 -16.90
N ARG A 43 20.22 3.15 -15.85
CA ARG A 43 19.36 4.33 -15.95
C ARG A 43 19.88 5.41 -15.01
N THR A 44 20.11 6.60 -15.55
CA THR A 44 20.36 7.81 -14.76
C THR A 44 19.18 8.76 -14.90
N THR A 45 18.65 9.22 -13.78
CA THR A 45 17.51 10.14 -13.71
C THR A 45 17.93 11.38 -12.94
N ASN A 46 17.86 12.55 -13.59
CA ASN A 46 18.08 13.84 -12.95
C ASN A 46 16.71 14.49 -12.69
N LEU A 47 16.46 14.90 -11.46
CA LEU A 47 15.24 15.62 -11.07
C LEU A 47 15.59 17.03 -10.65
N VAL A 48 14.96 17.99 -11.31
CA VAL A 48 14.94 19.40 -10.91
C VAL A 48 13.51 19.72 -10.53
N ARG A 49 13.29 20.18 -9.30
CA ARG A 49 11.97 20.57 -8.81
C ARG A 49 11.96 22.06 -8.60
N HIS A 50 10.79 22.62 -8.80
CA HIS A 50 10.55 24.03 -8.56
C HIS A 50 9.18 24.21 -7.91
N ARG A 51 9.09 25.16 -6.99
CA ARG A 51 7.84 25.56 -6.32
C ARG A 51 7.23 26.86 -6.85
N ASN A 52 8.05 27.74 -7.43
CA ASN A 52 7.65 29.01 -8.05
C ASN A 52 8.09 28.98 -9.54
N LEU A 53 8.17 30.09 -10.27
CA LEU A 53 8.75 30.10 -11.62
C LEU A 53 10.24 30.52 -11.64
N ASP A 54 10.74 31.19 -10.59
CA ASP A 54 12.06 31.88 -10.62
C ASP A 54 13.23 31.24 -9.81
N LYS A 55 13.01 30.12 -9.13
CA LYS A 55 13.92 29.34 -8.27
C LYS A 55 14.02 27.83 -8.65
N LEU A 56 14.69 27.49 -9.75
CA LEU A 56 14.99 26.09 -10.08
C LEU A 56 15.92 25.47 -9.03
N ALA A 57 15.53 24.34 -8.44
CA ALA A 57 16.37 23.59 -7.50
C ALA A 57 16.65 22.18 -8.02
N PHE A 58 17.93 21.82 -8.12
CA PHE A 58 18.32 20.45 -8.39
C PHE A 58 18.05 19.60 -7.13
N ILE A 59 17.29 18.52 -7.29
CA ILE A 59 16.82 17.70 -6.16
C ILE A 59 17.55 16.37 -6.07
N MET A 60 17.76 15.69 -7.20
CA MET A 60 18.48 14.42 -7.18
C MET A 60 19.08 14.06 -8.53
N GLN A 61 20.12 13.25 -8.47
CA GLN A 61 20.52 12.31 -9.51
C GLN A 61 20.36 10.90 -8.94
N ARG A 62 19.46 10.11 -9.52
CA ARG A 62 19.31 8.68 -9.24
C ARG A 62 20.02 7.88 -10.30
N ASN A 63 20.83 6.91 -9.88
CA ASN A 63 21.41 5.90 -10.76
C ASN A 63 20.82 4.53 -10.42
N GLU A 64 20.38 3.80 -11.42
CA GLU A 64 19.79 2.47 -11.30
C GLU A 64 20.49 1.50 -12.24
N LEU A 65 20.94 0.38 -11.69
CA LEU A 65 21.41 -0.79 -12.41
C LEU A 65 20.39 -1.92 -12.23
N ARG A 66 19.89 -2.47 -13.34
CA ARG A 66 19.15 -3.73 -13.37
C ARG A 66 19.92 -4.76 -14.17
N LEU A 67 20.16 -5.91 -13.57
CA LEU A 67 20.77 -7.06 -14.25
C LEU A 67 19.79 -8.21 -14.20
N ARG A 68 19.48 -8.75 -15.36
CA ARG A 68 18.66 -9.95 -15.55
C ARG A 68 19.58 -11.06 -16.00
N PHE A 69 19.44 -12.21 -15.36
CA PHE A 69 20.05 -13.45 -15.77
C PHE A 69 18.97 -14.49 -15.97
N GLU A 70 18.98 -15.16 -17.11
CA GLU A 70 18.09 -16.27 -17.43
C GLU A 70 18.94 -17.46 -17.87
N TRP A 71 18.66 -18.63 -17.31
CA TRP A 71 19.37 -19.86 -17.62
C TRP A 71 18.40 -20.99 -17.96
N LYS A 72 18.38 -21.36 -19.23
CA LYS A 72 17.58 -22.45 -19.78
C LYS A 72 18.36 -23.75 -19.69
N TRP A 73 18.52 -24.23 -18.47
CA TRP A 73 19.35 -25.39 -18.14
C TRP A 73 18.73 -26.72 -18.57
N LEU A 74 17.40 -26.79 -18.74
CA LEU A 74 16.68 -27.96 -19.25
C LEU A 74 15.77 -27.56 -20.41
N GLN A 75 16.01 -28.14 -21.59
CA GLN A 75 15.20 -27.90 -22.78
C GLN A 75 14.89 -29.20 -23.51
N ARG A 76 13.67 -29.33 -24.06
CA ARG A 76 13.21 -30.51 -24.82
C ARG A 76 13.46 -31.82 -24.07
N GLY A 77 13.29 -31.81 -22.75
CA GLY A 77 13.53 -32.95 -21.87
C GLY A 77 15.00 -33.36 -21.70
N LYS A 78 15.97 -32.48 -21.97
CA LYS A 78 17.40 -32.71 -21.72
C LYS A 78 17.97 -31.61 -20.82
N ALA A 79 18.49 -31.99 -19.67
CA ALA A 79 19.25 -31.11 -18.79
C ALA A 79 20.69 -30.97 -19.32
N PHE A 80 21.21 -29.74 -19.33
CA PHE A 80 22.54 -29.38 -19.82
C PHE A 80 22.81 -29.92 -21.24
N ASN A 81 21.76 -29.95 -22.08
CA ASN A 81 21.75 -30.57 -23.41
C ASN A 81 22.17 -32.05 -23.49
N ARG A 82 22.37 -32.72 -22.34
CA ARG A 82 23.03 -34.03 -22.25
C ARG A 82 22.19 -35.08 -21.52
N TYR A 83 21.68 -34.74 -20.34
CA TYR A 83 21.04 -35.71 -19.45
C TYR A 83 19.53 -35.73 -19.70
N LYS A 84 18.98 -36.87 -20.09
CA LYS A 84 17.54 -37.01 -20.34
C LYS A 84 16.76 -36.88 -19.03
N ASN A 85 15.72 -36.03 -19.03
CA ASN A 85 14.73 -35.92 -17.97
C ASN A 85 13.41 -36.55 -18.44
N GLY A 86 12.81 -37.40 -17.59
CA GLY A 86 11.60 -38.16 -17.93
C GLY A 86 10.28 -37.39 -17.73
N TRP A 87 10.27 -36.31 -16.94
CA TRP A 87 9.04 -35.69 -16.41
C TRP A 87 8.89 -34.20 -16.75
N LEU A 88 9.98 -33.45 -16.90
CA LEU A 88 10.00 -32.05 -17.35
C LEU A 88 10.40 -31.92 -18.82
N ASP A 89 9.67 -31.09 -19.57
CA ASP A 89 10.06 -30.70 -20.92
C ASP A 89 11.03 -29.53 -20.93
N ARG A 90 10.81 -28.56 -20.04
CA ARG A 90 11.63 -27.35 -19.92
C ARG A 90 11.73 -26.92 -18.46
N SER A 91 12.89 -26.37 -18.09
CA SER A 91 13.06 -25.63 -16.86
C SER A 91 14.04 -24.49 -17.04
N ASP A 92 13.66 -23.33 -16.53
CA ASP A 92 14.44 -22.11 -16.61
C ASP A 92 14.63 -21.51 -15.23
N ILE A 93 15.82 -20.97 -14.98
CA ILE A 93 16.12 -20.18 -13.79
C ILE A 93 16.18 -18.72 -14.20
N PHE A 94 15.52 -17.86 -13.43
CA PHE A 94 15.53 -16.42 -13.60
C PHE A 94 16.06 -15.74 -12.35
N LEU A 95 16.93 -14.75 -12.53
CA LEU A 95 17.41 -13.86 -11.48
C LEU A 95 17.31 -12.40 -11.97
N LEU A 96 16.83 -11.52 -11.09
CA LEU A 96 16.82 -10.08 -11.32
C LEU A 96 17.48 -9.38 -10.14
N TYR A 97 18.63 -8.77 -10.40
CA TYR A 97 19.32 -7.89 -9.47
C TYR A 97 18.94 -6.43 -9.74
N ARG A 98 18.73 -5.66 -8.67
CA ARG A 98 18.51 -4.21 -8.72
C ARG A 98 19.45 -3.52 -7.74
N GLY A 99 20.30 -2.65 -8.28
CA GLY A 99 21.10 -1.70 -7.52
C GLY A 99 20.62 -0.27 -7.78
N THR A 100 20.40 0.53 -6.75
CA THR A 100 20.12 1.97 -6.92
C THR A 100 20.96 2.83 -6.01
N TYR A 101 21.27 4.03 -6.47
CA TYR A 101 21.91 5.09 -5.71
C TYR A 101 21.12 6.38 -5.88
N ASP A 102 20.72 7.00 -4.76
CA ASP A 102 20.01 8.28 -4.72
C ASP A 102 20.90 9.37 -4.13
N SER A 103 21.34 10.33 -4.96
CA SER A 103 22.22 11.41 -4.49
C SER A 103 21.53 12.42 -3.56
N VAL A 104 20.19 12.40 -3.44
CA VAL A 104 19.42 13.32 -2.59
C VAL A 104 19.90 13.30 -1.12
N TYR A 105 20.34 12.13 -0.64
CA TYR A 105 20.83 11.95 0.72
C TYR A 105 22.29 12.39 0.92
N ASP A 106 23.04 12.63 -0.16
CA ASP A 106 24.42 13.13 -0.13
C ASP A 106 24.47 14.64 -0.42
N ILE A 107 23.65 15.15 -1.36
CA ILE A 107 23.60 16.58 -1.68
C ILE A 107 22.72 17.37 -0.71
N THR A 108 21.78 16.67 -0.03
CA THR A 108 20.82 17.22 0.93
C THR A 108 20.28 18.58 0.47
N PRO A 109 19.55 18.63 -0.66
CA PRO A 109 19.11 19.90 -1.21
C PRO A 109 18.25 20.61 -0.15
N GLY A 110 18.39 21.93 -0.02
CA GLY A 110 17.74 22.72 1.03
C GLY A 110 16.30 22.28 1.29
N GLY A 111 16.01 22.01 2.56
CA GLY A 111 14.95 21.11 3.03
C GLY A 111 13.50 21.42 2.63
N ILE A 112 12.58 20.60 3.14
CA ILE A 112 11.13 20.81 2.99
C ILE A 112 10.79 22.17 3.62
N HIS A 113 10.59 23.19 2.79
CA HIS A 113 10.43 24.59 3.25
C HIS A 113 9.08 24.89 3.91
N ASP A 114 8.18 23.92 3.97
CA ASP A 114 6.90 24.10 4.65
C ASP A 114 7.11 24.15 6.15
N LYS A 115 6.47 25.14 6.79
CA LYS A 115 6.53 25.25 8.23
C LYS A 115 5.60 24.26 8.92
N THR A 116 4.61 23.75 8.20
CA THR A 116 3.55 22.88 8.69
C THR A 116 3.41 21.63 7.84
N ASP A 117 3.00 20.52 8.44
CA ASP A 117 2.72 19.27 7.75
C ASP A 117 1.32 19.23 7.11
N LEU A 118 0.93 18.08 6.53
CA LEU A 118 -0.41 17.89 5.92
C LEU A 118 -1.57 18.03 6.91
N GLN A 119 -1.32 17.90 8.20
CA GLN A 119 -2.31 18.08 9.26
C GLN A 119 -2.25 19.47 9.90
N GLY A 120 -1.32 20.33 9.46
CA GLY A 120 -1.13 21.68 9.99
C GLY A 120 -0.15 21.76 11.18
N ASP A 121 0.50 20.67 11.58
CA ASP A 121 1.44 20.66 12.70
C ASP A 121 2.76 21.31 12.33
N THR A 122 3.35 22.07 13.26
CA THR A 122 4.63 22.73 13.01
C THR A 122 5.74 21.69 12.88
N ILE A 123 6.41 21.69 11.73
CA ILE A 123 7.54 20.79 11.47
C ILE A 123 8.81 21.38 12.10
N PRO A 124 9.55 20.71 12.97
CA PRO A 124 10.82 21.23 13.52
C PRO A 124 11.88 21.45 12.44
N ALA A 125 12.83 22.35 12.69
CA ALA A 125 13.96 22.58 11.78
C ALA A 125 14.74 21.29 11.45
N GLY A 126 14.92 20.40 12.44
CA GLY A 126 15.53 19.08 12.23
C GLY A 126 14.72 18.20 11.27
N ALA A 127 13.41 18.07 11.50
CA ALA A 127 12.53 17.24 10.65
C ALA A 127 12.30 17.81 9.24
N ARG A 128 12.68 19.07 8.99
CA ARG A 128 12.67 19.68 7.64
C ARG A 128 13.94 19.37 6.84
N SER A 129 14.98 18.81 7.45
CA SER A 129 16.29 18.59 6.81
C SER A 129 16.69 17.12 6.81
N LEU A 130 17.24 16.66 5.69
CA LEU A 130 17.87 15.33 5.59
C LEU A 130 19.14 15.23 6.44
N GLU A 131 19.74 16.36 6.83
CA GLU A 131 20.88 16.40 7.75
C GLU A 131 20.54 15.91 9.16
N SER A 132 19.25 15.82 9.50
CA SER A 132 18.82 15.23 10.78
C SER A 132 18.92 13.71 10.81
N LEU A 133 19.03 13.06 9.65
CA LEU A 133 19.24 11.61 9.60
C LEU A 133 20.64 11.29 10.10
N SER A 134 20.75 10.27 10.95
CA SER A 134 22.06 9.72 11.31
C SER A 134 22.79 9.22 10.06
N GLN A 135 24.13 9.19 10.10
CA GLN A 135 24.94 8.70 9.00
C GLN A 135 24.53 7.29 8.56
N GLN A 136 24.17 6.43 9.52
CA GLN A 136 23.70 5.07 9.23
C GLN A 136 22.35 5.07 8.50
N GLN A 137 21.39 5.91 8.91
CA GLN A 137 20.10 6.04 8.24
C GLN A 137 20.26 6.57 6.81
N SER A 138 21.07 7.61 6.62
CA SER A 138 21.35 8.18 5.29
C SER A 138 21.99 7.14 4.36
N GLN A 139 23.01 6.39 4.84
CA GLN A 139 23.67 5.34 4.06
C GLN A 139 22.72 4.21 3.66
N ARG A 140 21.81 3.80 4.55
CA ARG A 140 20.79 2.79 4.25
C ARG A 140 19.73 3.31 3.27
N ALA A 141 19.37 4.58 3.34
CA ALA A 141 18.33 5.16 2.51
C ALA A 141 18.81 5.47 1.08
N LYS A 142 20.10 5.79 0.91
CA LYS A 142 20.65 6.18 -0.39
C LYS A 142 20.99 5.02 -1.32
N PHE A 143 21.23 3.83 -0.78
CA PHE A 143 21.56 2.65 -1.56
C PHE A 143 20.48 1.59 -1.45
N GLU A 144 20.07 1.08 -2.60
CA GLU A 144 19.35 -0.19 -2.67
C GLU A 144 20.26 -1.21 -3.33
N ASN A 145 20.41 -2.37 -2.72
CA ASN A 145 21.17 -3.49 -3.28
C ASN A 145 20.40 -4.77 -2.96
N LYS A 146 19.65 -5.26 -3.94
CA LYS A 146 18.80 -6.44 -3.74
C LYS A 146 18.79 -7.38 -4.95
N LEU A 147 18.86 -8.68 -4.66
CA LEU A 147 18.33 -9.70 -5.56
C LEU A 147 16.80 -9.60 -5.49
N ARG A 148 16.23 -8.85 -6.43
CA ARG A 148 14.82 -8.45 -6.43
C ARG A 148 13.91 -9.64 -6.66
N GLU A 149 14.15 -10.38 -7.74
CA GLU A 149 13.38 -11.56 -8.10
C GLU A 149 14.31 -12.73 -8.37
N TRP A 150 13.86 -13.91 -8.02
CA TRP A 150 14.51 -15.16 -8.39
C TRP A 150 13.44 -16.23 -8.42
N TYR A 151 13.36 -17.01 -9.50
CA TYR A 151 12.40 -18.10 -9.57
C TYR A 151 12.85 -19.13 -10.59
N MET A 152 12.28 -20.32 -10.45
CA MET A 152 12.42 -21.41 -11.40
C MET A 152 11.06 -21.71 -12.02
N ASP A 153 11.04 -21.76 -13.35
CA ASP A 153 9.90 -22.25 -14.12
C ASP A 153 10.09 -23.73 -14.44
N LEU A 154 9.02 -24.50 -14.29
CA LEU A 154 8.95 -25.94 -14.52
C LEU A 154 7.79 -26.25 -15.46
N TYR A 155 8.10 -26.82 -16.62
CA TYR A 155 7.12 -27.21 -17.62
C TYR A 155 7.06 -28.75 -17.71
N PHE A 156 5.90 -29.33 -17.43
CA PHE A 156 5.72 -30.79 -17.37
C PHE A 156 5.41 -31.37 -18.76
N LYS A 157 5.89 -32.60 -19.05
CA LYS A 157 5.69 -33.25 -20.36
C LYS A 157 4.28 -33.78 -20.58
N GLN A 158 3.74 -34.46 -19.57
CA GLN A 158 2.53 -35.27 -19.70
C GLN A 158 1.27 -34.55 -19.23
N VAL A 159 1.45 -33.42 -18.55
CA VAL A 159 0.37 -32.63 -17.96
C VAL A 159 0.58 -31.19 -18.41
N PRO A 160 -0.45 -30.46 -18.87
CA PRO A 160 -0.34 -29.07 -19.29
C PRO A 160 -0.24 -28.13 -18.08
N LEU A 161 0.66 -28.45 -17.15
CA LEU A 161 0.93 -27.74 -15.92
C LEU A 161 2.28 -27.01 -16.06
N THR A 162 2.28 -25.74 -15.67
CA THR A 162 3.50 -24.97 -15.43
C THR A 162 3.55 -24.58 -13.96
N LEU A 163 4.70 -24.78 -13.31
CA LEU A 163 4.94 -24.28 -11.95
C LEU A 163 6.04 -23.22 -11.98
N ARG A 164 5.83 -22.11 -11.30
CA ARG A 164 6.84 -21.09 -11.02
C ARG A 164 7.05 -20.99 -9.53
N ILE A 165 8.27 -21.29 -9.07
CA ILE A 165 8.62 -21.36 -7.65
C ILE A 165 9.74 -20.39 -7.36
N GLY A 166 9.53 -19.48 -6.41
CA GLY A 166 10.55 -18.53 -5.97
C GLY A 166 9.98 -17.14 -5.68
N ARG A 167 10.88 -16.18 -5.46
CA ARG A 167 10.57 -14.78 -5.23
C ARG A 167 10.18 -14.07 -6.53
N GLN A 168 8.89 -13.79 -6.66
CA GLN A 168 8.26 -13.30 -7.89
C GLN A 168 7.12 -12.30 -7.60
N GLN A 169 6.65 -11.65 -8.64
CA GLN A 169 5.42 -10.86 -8.61
C GLN A 169 4.27 -11.65 -9.25
N ILE A 170 3.07 -11.49 -8.69
CA ILE A 170 1.79 -12.01 -9.19
C ILE A 170 0.95 -10.79 -9.59
N VAL A 171 0.63 -10.66 -10.88
CA VAL A 171 -0.05 -9.49 -11.45
C VAL A 171 -1.31 -9.96 -12.18
N TRP A 172 -2.47 -9.63 -11.62
CA TRP A 172 -3.79 -10.00 -12.15
C TRP A 172 -4.72 -8.82 -12.45
N GLY A 173 -4.31 -7.58 -12.13
CA GLY A 173 -5.13 -6.39 -12.34
C GLY A 173 -5.05 -5.84 -13.76
N GLU A 174 -6.13 -5.16 -14.16
CA GLU A 174 -6.31 -4.48 -15.45
C GLU A 174 -6.34 -2.94 -15.28
N SER A 175 -6.66 -2.46 -14.08
CA SER A 175 -6.79 -1.04 -13.78
C SER A 175 -5.46 -0.33 -13.60
N ASP A 176 -5.36 0.85 -14.22
CA ASP A 176 -4.21 1.73 -14.05
C ASP A 176 -4.46 2.68 -12.86
N GLY A 177 -3.52 2.70 -11.90
CA GLY A 177 -3.54 3.64 -10.76
C GLY A 177 -4.32 3.19 -9.52
N PHE A 178 -5.34 2.33 -9.67
CA PHE A 178 -6.03 1.67 -8.56
C PHE A 178 -5.68 0.18 -8.52
N ARG A 179 -5.62 -0.40 -7.31
CA ARG A 179 -5.22 -1.79 -7.12
C ARG A 179 -6.40 -2.63 -6.66
N MET A 180 -7.10 -3.23 -7.62
CA MET A 180 -8.13 -4.24 -7.37
C MET A 180 -7.50 -5.63 -7.38
N LEU A 181 -7.62 -6.44 -8.43
CA LEU A 181 -7.08 -7.80 -8.50
C LEU A 181 -5.56 -7.85 -8.42
N ASP A 182 -4.87 -6.77 -8.78
CA ASP A 182 -3.45 -6.60 -8.52
C ASP A 182 -3.17 -6.27 -7.04
N ARG A 183 -3.27 -7.25 -6.14
CA ARG A 183 -3.02 -7.04 -4.69
C ARG A 183 -2.24 -8.14 -3.97
N ALA A 184 -1.92 -9.23 -4.67
CA ALA A 184 -1.10 -10.33 -4.12
C ALA A 184 0.29 -9.87 -3.65
N ASN A 185 0.85 -8.83 -4.28
CA ASN A 185 2.08 -8.16 -3.82
C ASN A 185 1.73 -6.82 -3.17
N THR A 186 2.36 -6.50 -2.04
CA THR A 186 2.27 -5.15 -1.44
C THR A 186 3.19 -4.17 -2.17
N LEU A 187 3.03 -2.87 -1.93
CA LEU A 187 3.83 -1.82 -2.56
C LEU A 187 4.91 -1.28 -1.62
N ASP A 188 6.04 -0.91 -2.18
CA ASP A 188 7.00 -0.01 -1.55
C ASP A 188 6.77 1.41 -2.05
N LEU A 189 6.01 2.19 -1.28
CA LEU A 189 5.66 3.59 -1.56
C LEU A 189 6.63 4.56 -0.90
N SER A 190 7.75 4.08 -0.34
CA SER A 190 8.79 4.93 0.26
C SER A 190 9.52 5.81 -0.76
N TRP A 191 9.33 5.55 -2.05
CA TRP A 191 9.96 6.25 -3.16
C TRP A 191 8.89 6.77 -4.14
N HIS A 192 8.74 8.10 -4.24
CA HIS A 192 7.84 8.88 -5.10
C HIS A 192 6.34 8.58 -4.99
N PHE A 193 5.95 7.86 -3.94
CA PHE A 193 4.58 7.43 -3.73
C PHE A 193 4.02 6.80 -5.03
N PHE A 194 2.80 7.13 -5.45
CA PHE A 194 2.27 6.70 -6.75
C PHE A 194 2.34 7.77 -7.87
N GLN A 195 2.87 8.98 -7.60
CA GLN A 195 2.54 10.19 -8.38
C GLN A 195 3.68 10.79 -9.23
N GLU A 196 4.95 10.50 -8.95
CA GLU A 196 6.08 11.20 -9.60
C GLU A 196 6.94 10.29 -10.52
N PHE A 197 6.38 9.24 -11.12
CA PHE A 197 7.04 8.54 -12.24
C PHE A 197 6.73 9.27 -13.57
N PRO A 198 7.73 9.56 -14.43
CA PRO A 198 7.45 10.15 -15.73
C PRO A 198 6.61 9.18 -16.59
N PRO A 199 5.54 9.66 -17.25
CA PRO A 199 4.85 8.91 -18.29
C PRO A 199 5.87 8.39 -19.33
N PRO A 200 5.73 7.15 -19.83
CA PRO A 200 4.58 6.25 -19.68
C PRO A 200 4.67 5.27 -18.50
N GLY A 201 5.64 5.45 -17.58
CA GLY A 201 5.94 4.46 -16.54
C GLY A 201 5.05 4.54 -15.29
N PHE A 202 3.74 4.39 -15.42
CA PHE A 202 2.82 4.13 -14.28
C PHE A 202 2.93 2.68 -13.76
N GLY A 203 4.13 2.10 -13.83
CA GLY A 203 4.32 0.67 -13.60
C GLY A 203 4.45 0.35 -12.12
N PHE A 204 3.36 -0.13 -11.51
CA PHE A 204 3.43 -0.82 -10.22
C PHE A 204 4.49 -1.94 -10.19
N ASP A 205 4.97 -2.41 -11.35
CA ASP A 205 6.08 -3.37 -11.53
C ASP A 205 7.35 -3.00 -10.74
N ASP A 206 7.64 -1.70 -10.60
CA ASP A 206 8.82 -1.21 -9.88
C ASP A 206 8.60 -1.10 -8.37
N LEU A 207 7.35 -0.83 -7.97
CA LEU A 207 6.91 -0.60 -6.60
C LEU A 207 6.48 -1.89 -5.89
N ARG A 208 5.95 -2.88 -6.63
CA ARG A 208 5.54 -4.17 -6.06
C ARG A 208 6.71 -4.83 -5.35
N LYS A 209 6.46 -5.34 -4.17
CA LYS A 209 7.40 -6.15 -3.41
C LYS A 209 7.22 -7.60 -3.85
N PRO A 210 8.19 -8.20 -4.56
CA PRO A 210 8.12 -9.61 -4.92
C PRO A 210 8.24 -10.45 -3.64
N PHE A 211 7.46 -11.52 -3.59
CA PHE A 211 7.44 -12.47 -2.47
C PHE A 211 7.75 -13.86 -2.98
N PHE A 212 8.25 -14.72 -2.09
CA PHE A 212 8.29 -16.14 -2.37
C PHE A 212 6.87 -16.65 -2.59
N ASN A 213 6.61 -17.19 -3.78
CA ASN A 213 5.34 -17.78 -4.15
C ASN A 213 5.58 -19.08 -4.91
N VAL A 214 4.62 -19.99 -4.77
CA VAL A 214 4.42 -21.12 -5.69
C VAL A 214 3.23 -20.75 -6.56
N LYS A 215 3.48 -20.51 -7.85
CA LYS A 215 2.44 -20.25 -8.85
C LYS A 215 2.27 -21.49 -9.73
N ALA A 216 1.04 -21.92 -9.93
CA ALA A 216 0.67 -23.02 -10.80
C ALA A 216 -0.24 -22.49 -11.91
N LEU A 217 -0.02 -22.93 -13.15
CA LEU A 217 -0.90 -22.66 -14.28
C LEU A 217 -1.22 -23.96 -14.99
N TYR A 218 -2.50 -24.32 -15.03
CA TYR A 218 -3.02 -25.46 -15.76
C TYR A 218 -3.74 -24.97 -17.01
N ASP A 219 -3.22 -25.30 -18.18
CA ASP A 219 -3.76 -24.91 -19.48
C ASP A 219 -4.68 -26.00 -20.03
N PHE A 220 -5.98 -25.71 -20.11
CA PHE A 220 -6.98 -26.66 -20.61
C PHE A 220 -6.96 -26.77 -22.13
N LYS A 221 -6.24 -25.89 -22.85
CA LYS A 221 -6.21 -25.73 -24.31
C LYS A 221 -7.55 -25.26 -24.90
N GLN A 222 -8.62 -26.02 -24.66
CA GLN A 222 -9.99 -25.75 -25.10
C GLN A 222 -10.98 -26.35 -24.10
N LEU A 223 -12.03 -25.60 -23.74
CA LEU A 223 -13.09 -26.10 -22.85
C LEU A 223 -14.46 -25.74 -23.44
N GLY A 224 -15.07 -26.69 -24.16
CA GLY A 224 -16.33 -26.44 -24.87
C GLY A 224 -16.20 -25.25 -25.83
N PRO A 225 -17.06 -24.21 -25.74
CA PRO A 225 -16.98 -23.03 -26.59
C PRO A 225 -15.89 -22.03 -26.17
N LEU A 226 -15.24 -22.23 -25.01
CA LEU A 226 -14.26 -21.29 -24.47
C LEU A 226 -12.86 -21.58 -25.04
N SER A 227 -12.23 -20.55 -25.61
CA SER A 227 -10.85 -20.62 -26.12
C SER A 227 -9.84 -20.14 -25.08
N GLN A 228 -8.63 -20.71 -25.14
CA GLN A 228 -7.53 -20.46 -24.22
C GLN A 228 -7.92 -20.49 -22.72
N PRO A 229 -8.73 -21.47 -22.25
CA PRO A 229 -9.06 -21.53 -20.84
C PRO A 229 -7.85 -22.00 -20.04
N PHE A 230 -7.52 -21.30 -18.96
CA PHE A 230 -6.52 -21.75 -18.00
C PHE A 230 -6.95 -21.47 -16.56
N LEU A 231 -6.52 -22.33 -15.65
CA LEU A 231 -6.60 -22.11 -14.21
C LEU A 231 -5.22 -21.74 -13.71
N GLU A 232 -5.10 -20.56 -13.12
CA GLU A 232 -3.89 -20.10 -12.44
C GLU A 232 -4.15 -20.05 -10.93
N ALA A 233 -3.21 -20.53 -10.13
CA ALA A 233 -3.25 -20.43 -8.68
C ALA A 233 -1.91 -19.94 -8.16
N TYR A 234 -1.91 -19.20 -7.06
CA TYR A 234 -0.69 -18.92 -6.31
C TYR A 234 -0.86 -19.26 -4.83
N TRP A 235 0.25 -19.64 -4.22
CA TRP A 235 0.37 -19.84 -2.79
C TRP A 235 1.61 -19.10 -2.27
N ASN A 236 1.40 -18.25 -1.28
CA ASN A 236 2.45 -17.59 -0.52
C ASN A 236 2.59 -18.31 0.84
N PRO A 237 3.67 -19.05 1.12
CA PRO A 237 3.85 -19.80 2.36
C PRO A 237 4.41 -18.94 3.50
N GLY A 238 3.84 -17.76 3.75
CA GLY A 238 4.23 -16.93 4.90
C GLY A 238 5.26 -15.83 4.66
N ASP A 239 5.68 -15.59 3.41
CA ASP A 239 6.67 -14.54 3.08
C ASP A 239 6.02 -13.14 2.98
N TRP A 240 4.70 -13.02 2.95
CA TRP A 240 4.03 -11.72 2.84
C TRP A 240 4.41 -10.76 3.98
N TYR A 241 4.50 -9.47 3.65
CA TYR A 241 4.60 -8.39 4.62
C TYR A 241 3.93 -7.12 4.06
N PRO A 242 3.45 -6.22 4.93
CA PRO A 242 2.76 -4.99 4.53
C PRO A 242 3.54 -4.11 3.54
N GLY A 243 2.79 -3.21 2.89
CA GLY A 243 3.38 -2.15 2.09
C GLY A 243 4.23 -1.22 2.94
N SER A 244 5.22 -0.57 2.34
CA SER A 244 6.08 0.40 3.05
C SER A 244 5.74 1.82 2.66
N ILE A 245 5.71 2.69 3.65
CA ILE A 245 5.62 4.14 3.49
C ILE A 245 6.70 4.78 4.36
N LYS A 246 7.10 6.00 4.03
CA LYS A 246 8.02 6.78 4.86
C LYS A 246 7.37 8.10 5.24
N PHE A 247 7.78 8.61 6.39
CA PHE A 247 7.40 9.91 6.93
C PHE A 247 8.59 10.87 6.83
N MET A 248 8.39 12.14 7.18
CA MET A 248 9.50 13.10 7.26
C MET A 248 10.62 12.60 8.21
N PRO A 249 11.89 12.94 7.96
CA PRO A 249 12.41 13.88 6.94
C PRO A 249 12.62 13.25 5.56
N HIS A 250 12.20 12.01 5.30
CA HIS A 250 12.44 11.36 4.00
C HIS A 250 11.80 12.16 2.86
N PRO A 251 12.54 12.43 1.76
CA PRO A 251 12.14 13.41 0.76
C PRO A 251 10.93 12.96 -0.07
N TRP A 252 10.69 11.65 -0.09
CA TRP A 252 9.65 10.99 -0.87
C TRP A 252 8.57 10.35 -0.01
N GLY A 253 8.67 10.54 1.30
CA GLY A 253 7.65 10.12 2.24
C GLY A 253 6.40 10.98 2.15
N VAL A 254 5.36 10.55 2.83
CA VAL A 254 4.21 11.41 3.11
C VAL A 254 4.69 12.57 3.96
N ARG A 255 4.20 13.77 3.67
CA ARG A 255 4.49 15.00 4.43
C ARG A 255 3.74 15.02 5.76
N LEU A 256 4.01 14.04 6.59
CA LEU A 256 3.54 13.89 7.96
C LEU A 256 4.76 13.58 8.83
N LEU A 257 4.75 14.06 10.07
CA LEU A 257 5.67 13.54 11.08
C LEU A 257 5.37 12.07 11.32
N ASP A 258 6.36 11.30 11.77
CA ASP A 258 6.13 9.90 12.13
C ASP A 258 5.05 9.84 13.23
N PRO A 259 3.96 9.08 13.03
CA PRO A 259 2.81 9.09 13.91
C PRO A 259 3.09 8.44 15.28
N ILE A 260 4.19 7.69 15.42
CA ILE A 260 4.59 7.00 16.67
C ILE A 260 5.84 7.62 17.28
N LYS A 261 6.80 8.10 16.47
CA LYS A 261 8.10 8.58 16.97
C LYS A 261 8.53 9.90 16.33
N ASN A 262 8.21 11.03 16.94
CA ASN A 262 8.74 12.31 16.51
C ASN A 262 9.11 13.24 17.68
N ALA A 263 10.11 14.09 17.46
CA ALA A 263 10.67 14.98 18.48
C ALA A 263 9.71 16.10 18.96
N GLN A 264 8.46 16.14 18.51
CA GLN A 264 7.46 17.10 18.97
C GLN A 264 6.40 16.46 19.85
N GLY A 265 6.32 15.13 19.93
CA GLY A 265 5.17 14.49 20.56
C GLY A 265 3.85 14.74 19.80
N THR A 266 3.90 15.21 18.54
CA THR A 266 2.72 15.63 17.76
C THR A 266 2.48 14.63 16.64
N GLY A 267 1.43 13.83 16.73
CA GLY A 267 1.03 12.90 15.68
C GLY A 267 -0.28 12.23 16.04
N ALA A 268 -0.98 11.66 15.05
CA ALA A 268 -2.28 11.03 15.28
C ALA A 268 -2.26 9.92 16.36
N LEU A 269 -1.10 9.31 16.61
CA LEU A 269 -0.91 8.25 17.61
C LEU A 269 0.09 8.62 18.73
N GLN A 270 0.72 9.80 18.68
CA GLN A 270 1.59 10.31 19.75
C GLN A 270 0.79 11.25 20.65
N SER A 271 0.71 10.94 21.94
CA SER A 271 -0.33 11.48 22.81
C SER A 271 0.10 11.77 24.23
N SER A 272 -0.64 12.67 24.90
CA SER A 272 -0.57 12.85 26.35
C SER A 272 -0.81 11.55 27.14
N PHE A 273 -1.40 10.53 26.50
CA PHE A 273 -1.54 9.21 27.13
C PHE A 273 -0.19 8.52 27.34
N CYS A 274 0.85 8.86 26.57
CA CYS A 274 2.22 8.37 26.75
C CYS A 274 3.04 9.13 27.80
N ALA A 275 2.46 10.12 28.51
CA ALA A 275 3.19 10.93 29.50
C ALA A 275 3.79 10.12 30.67
N PHE A 276 3.30 8.90 30.90
CA PHE A 276 3.85 8.00 31.93
C PHE A 276 4.91 7.02 31.41
N ALA A 277 5.21 7.07 30.11
CA ALA A 277 6.29 6.29 29.51
C ALA A 277 7.65 6.97 29.78
N THR A 278 8.72 6.22 29.52
CA THR A 278 10.09 6.76 29.57
C THR A 278 10.22 7.95 28.61
N ASP A 279 10.76 9.07 29.09
CA ASP A 279 10.88 10.34 28.36
C ASP A 279 9.54 10.95 27.86
N GLY A 280 8.40 10.43 28.34
CA GLY A 280 7.06 10.89 27.95
C GLY A 280 6.60 10.40 26.57
N GLU A 281 7.28 9.42 25.97
CA GLU A 281 6.99 8.89 24.64
C GLU A 281 6.84 7.37 24.64
N CYS A 282 5.75 6.85 24.03
CA CYS A 282 5.59 5.43 23.81
C CYS A 282 6.57 4.95 22.72
N GLN A 283 7.28 3.85 22.97
CA GLN A 283 8.34 3.36 22.10
C GLN A 283 7.87 2.35 21.05
N SER A 284 6.69 1.75 21.24
CA SER A 284 6.10 0.77 20.33
C SER A 284 4.57 0.73 20.46
N LEU A 285 3.95 0.01 19.53
CA LEU A 285 2.57 -0.43 19.65
C LEU A 285 2.52 -1.72 20.48
N MET A 286 1.36 -2.03 21.05
CA MET A 286 1.20 -3.22 21.87
C MET A 286 1.60 -4.50 21.12
N LYS A 287 2.07 -5.49 21.89
CA LYS A 287 2.52 -6.81 21.38
C LYS A 287 3.70 -6.73 20.41
N GLY A 288 4.48 -5.65 20.47
CA GLY A 288 5.62 -5.44 19.57
C GLY A 288 5.22 -5.22 18.10
N THR A 289 4.00 -4.79 17.82
CA THR A 289 3.57 -4.48 16.46
C THR A 289 4.20 -3.17 15.94
N GLU A 290 4.34 -3.02 14.64
CA GLU A 290 4.97 -1.88 13.98
C GLU A 290 4.20 -1.48 12.72
N LEU A 291 3.85 -0.20 12.63
CA LEU A 291 3.11 0.35 11.49
C LEU A 291 3.80 0.04 10.17
N PHE A 292 3.05 -0.51 9.23
CA PHE A 292 3.52 -0.81 7.87
C PHE A 292 4.73 -1.78 7.83
N HIS A 293 4.95 -2.55 8.89
CA HIS A 293 6.05 -3.51 8.98
C HIS A 293 5.60 -4.90 9.46
N GLU A 294 5.08 -5.03 10.67
CA GLU A 294 4.66 -6.32 11.23
C GLU A 294 3.56 -6.11 12.28
N GLY A 295 2.53 -6.96 12.29
CA GLY A 295 1.54 -6.96 13.37
C GLY A 295 1.63 -8.25 14.19
N ASP A 296 0.58 -8.57 14.95
CA ASP A 296 0.57 -9.73 15.86
C ASP A 296 0.39 -11.07 15.09
N TRP A 297 1.38 -11.41 14.27
CA TRP A 297 1.50 -12.68 13.56
C TRP A 297 2.96 -12.94 13.21
N LYS A 298 3.31 -14.21 12.99
CA LYS A 298 4.63 -14.61 12.54
C LYS A 298 4.66 -14.85 11.04
N ARG A 299 5.76 -14.48 10.38
CA ARG A 299 6.03 -14.77 8.96
C ARG A 299 6.37 -16.24 8.72
N ASN A 300 5.35 -17.10 8.85
CA ASN A 300 5.45 -18.54 8.65
C ASN A 300 4.20 -19.08 7.92
N PRO A 301 4.24 -20.33 7.39
CA PRO A 301 3.11 -20.91 6.66
C PRO A 301 1.82 -21.11 7.47
N LEU A 302 1.86 -21.11 8.80
CA LEU A 302 0.68 -21.33 9.64
C LEU A 302 -0.11 -20.05 9.87
N GLU A 303 0.60 -18.94 10.09
CA GLU A 303 -0.01 -17.66 10.48
C GLU A 303 -0.07 -16.65 9.34
N ASN A 304 0.70 -16.81 8.27
CA ASN A 304 0.83 -15.81 7.20
C ASN A 304 0.70 -16.38 5.78
N SER A 305 0.07 -17.55 5.64
CA SER A 305 -0.18 -18.15 4.33
C SER A 305 -1.23 -17.37 3.55
N GLN A 306 -1.05 -17.22 2.23
CA GLN A 306 -2.01 -16.56 1.33
C GLN A 306 -2.22 -17.38 0.08
N PHE A 307 -3.40 -17.29 -0.51
CA PHE A 307 -3.78 -18.07 -1.66
C PHE A 307 -4.65 -17.27 -2.61
N GLY A 308 -4.49 -17.52 -3.90
CA GLY A 308 -5.41 -17.02 -4.90
C GLY A 308 -5.59 -18.01 -6.03
N VAL A 309 -6.76 -17.93 -6.67
CA VAL A 309 -7.09 -18.66 -7.90
C VAL A 309 -7.70 -17.70 -8.90
N ARG A 310 -7.31 -17.86 -10.16
CA ARG A 310 -7.83 -17.15 -11.32
C ARG A 310 -8.17 -18.14 -12.41
N PHE A 311 -9.41 -18.13 -12.87
CA PHE A 311 -9.83 -18.82 -14.07
C PHE A 311 -9.95 -17.81 -15.21
N HIS A 312 -9.17 -17.99 -16.27
CA HIS A 312 -9.19 -17.17 -17.47
C HIS A 312 -9.83 -17.93 -18.62
N PHE A 313 -10.56 -17.23 -19.49
CA PHE A 313 -11.06 -17.77 -20.75
C PHE A 313 -11.43 -16.65 -21.74
N ILE A 314 -11.48 -17.00 -23.02
CA ILE A 314 -12.03 -16.14 -24.07
C ILE A 314 -13.32 -16.76 -24.60
N THR A 315 -14.38 -15.95 -24.69
CA THR A 315 -15.68 -16.37 -25.22
C THR A 315 -15.70 -16.35 -26.76
N PRO A 316 -16.62 -17.07 -27.42
CA PRO A 316 -16.77 -17.01 -28.89
C PRO A 316 -17.04 -15.61 -29.45
N LYS A 317 -17.55 -14.70 -28.61
CA LYS A 317 -17.82 -13.31 -28.97
C LYS A 317 -16.61 -12.38 -28.80
N GLY A 318 -15.44 -12.91 -28.38
CA GLY A 318 -14.21 -12.14 -28.22
C GLY A 318 -14.06 -11.41 -26.90
N PHE A 319 -14.90 -11.70 -25.90
CA PHE A 319 -14.67 -11.24 -24.53
C PHE A 319 -13.59 -12.09 -23.88
N GLU A 320 -12.47 -11.48 -23.51
CA GLU A 320 -11.44 -12.06 -22.66
C GLU A 320 -11.83 -11.79 -21.21
N MET A 321 -11.96 -12.82 -20.38
CA MET A 321 -12.53 -12.69 -19.04
C MET A 321 -11.70 -13.46 -18.01
N THR A 322 -11.67 -12.95 -16.79
CA THR A 322 -11.12 -13.67 -15.64
C THR A 322 -12.09 -13.69 -14.46
N LEU A 323 -12.17 -14.82 -13.76
CA LEU A 323 -12.84 -14.96 -12.47
C LEU A 323 -11.78 -15.26 -11.42
N ASN A 324 -11.80 -14.53 -10.31
CA ASN A 324 -10.72 -14.51 -9.34
C ASN A 324 -11.28 -14.71 -7.93
N TYR A 325 -10.53 -15.43 -7.12
CA TYR A 325 -10.72 -15.53 -5.69
C TYR A 325 -9.38 -15.36 -4.99
N LEU A 326 -9.33 -14.50 -3.96
CA LEU A 326 -8.13 -14.23 -3.17
C LEU A 326 -8.47 -14.40 -1.69
N TYR A 327 -7.60 -15.09 -0.97
CA TYR A 327 -7.58 -15.17 0.48
C TYR A 327 -6.19 -14.71 0.96
N GLN A 328 -6.13 -13.51 1.52
CA GLN A 328 -4.86 -12.83 1.82
C GLN A 328 -5.04 -11.84 2.96
N ARG A 329 -3.92 -11.42 3.56
CA ARG A 329 -3.94 -10.32 4.53
C ARG A 329 -4.19 -9.00 3.81
N TRP A 330 -5.02 -8.15 4.42
CA TRP A 330 -5.35 -6.84 3.89
C TRP A 330 -4.14 -5.92 3.92
N SER A 331 -3.82 -5.34 2.77
CA SER A 331 -2.91 -4.20 2.65
C SER A 331 -3.71 -3.03 2.10
N PRO A 332 -3.54 -1.81 2.64
CA PRO A 332 -4.24 -0.63 2.13
C PRO A 332 -4.05 -0.47 0.61
N ASP A 333 -5.16 -0.33 -0.11
CA ASP A 333 -5.25 -0.19 -1.57
C ASP A 333 -5.76 1.19 -2.01
N GLY A 334 -5.92 2.12 -1.05
CA GLY A 334 -6.59 3.42 -1.22
C GLY A 334 -7.96 3.49 -0.53
N SER A 335 -8.53 2.36 -0.12
CA SER A 335 -9.78 2.34 0.66
C SER A 335 -9.58 2.91 2.06
N ALA A 336 -10.62 3.55 2.60
CA ALA A 336 -10.64 4.15 3.94
C ALA A 336 -10.73 3.11 5.09
N THR A 337 -9.96 2.03 5.01
CA THR A 337 -9.95 0.97 6.03
C THR A 337 -9.08 1.33 7.23
N ALA A 338 -9.42 0.79 8.40
CA ALA A 338 -8.60 0.91 9.60
C ALA A 338 -7.24 0.20 9.43
N ILE A 339 -6.18 0.81 9.97
CA ILE A 339 -4.80 0.31 9.91
C ILE A 339 -4.24 -0.06 11.28
N VAL A 340 -4.80 0.51 12.35
CA VAL A 340 -4.54 0.13 13.73
C VAL A 340 -5.86 -0.16 14.42
N ARG A 341 -5.83 -0.92 15.51
CA ARG A 341 -6.99 -1.12 16.37
C ARG A 341 -6.61 -1.03 17.83
N GLY A 342 -7.49 -0.43 18.62
CA GLY A 342 -7.39 -0.45 20.08
C GLY A 342 -8.02 -1.70 20.66
N VAL A 343 -7.75 -1.91 21.95
CA VAL A 343 -8.35 -2.99 22.73
C VAL A 343 -9.80 -2.63 23.06
N PRO A 344 -10.81 -3.48 22.76
CA PRO A 344 -12.18 -3.21 23.17
C PRO A 344 -12.32 -3.11 24.70
N GLU A 345 -13.09 -2.14 25.19
CA GLU A 345 -13.22 -1.84 26.63
C GLU A 345 -13.73 -3.02 27.47
N ASN A 346 -14.54 -3.89 26.87
CA ASN A 346 -15.13 -5.05 27.53
C ASN A 346 -14.21 -6.28 27.62
N LYS A 347 -12.94 -6.18 27.19
CA LYS A 347 -11.98 -7.29 27.30
C LYS A 347 -11.33 -7.37 28.67
N THR A 348 -10.89 -8.57 29.04
CA THR A 348 -10.01 -8.81 30.19
C THR A 348 -8.68 -9.38 29.72
N PHE A 349 -7.63 -9.14 30.51
CA PHE A 349 -6.26 -9.58 30.25
C PHE A 349 -5.69 -10.27 31.48
N PHE A 350 -5.09 -11.43 31.28
CA PHE A 350 -4.33 -12.10 32.32
C PHE A 350 -2.92 -11.52 32.39
N VAL A 351 -2.47 -11.14 33.59
CA VAL A 351 -1.10 -10.71 33.86
C VAL A 351 -0.46 -11.60 34.90
N GLN A 352 0.87 -11.75 34.83
CA GLN A 352 1.62 -12.62 35.73
C GLN A 352 1.74 -12.05 37.15
N ASP A 353 1.55 -10.75 37.32
CA ASP A 353 1.57 -10.10 38.63
C ASP A 353 0.68 -8.85 38.61
N THR A 354 -0.08 -8.66 39.69
CA THR A 354 -0.96 -7.50 39.93
C THR A 354 -0.49 -6.66 41.13
N LEU A 355 0.78 -6.83 41.54
CA LEU A 355 1.41 -6.09 42.63
C LEU A 355 1.19 -4.57 42.53
N GLY A 356 0.64 -4.00 43.61
CA GLY A 356 0.45 -2.55 43.74
C GLY A 356 -0.83 -2.01 43.11
N ILE A 357 -1.69 -2.86 42.54
CA ILE A 357 -3.01 -2.45 42.06
C ILE A 357 -4.00 -2.42 43.23
N PRO A 358 -4.72 -1.31 43.46
CA PRO A 358 -5.71 -1.23 44.53
C PRO A 358 -6.80 -2.31 44.40
N GLY A 359 -7.03 -3.06 45.49
CA GLY A 359 -8.07 -4.08 45.55
C GLY A 359 -7.69 -5.43 44.95
N LEU A 360 -6.45 -5.62 44.46
CA LEU A 360 -5.96 -6.91 43.97
C LEU A 360 -4.75 -7.41 44.79
N PRO A 361 -4.68 -8.72 45.07
CA PRO A 361 -3.53 -9.33 45.73
C PRO A 361 -2.35 -9.48 44.76
N ALA A 362 -1.10 -9.38 45.24
CA ALA A 362 0.11 -9.53 44.42
C ALA A 362 0.33 -10.97 43.94
N GLN A 363 -0.40 -11.36 42.91
CA GLN A 363 -0.38 -12.68 42.28
C GLN A 363 -0.90 -12.59 40.84
N PRO A 364 -0.72 -13.64 40.01
CA PRO A 364 -1.30 -13.69 38.69
C PRO A 364 -2.82 -13.49 38.75
N GLY A 365 -3.37 -12.69 37.84
CA GLY A 365 -4.78 -12.30 37.89
C GLY A 365 -5.27 -11.66 36.59
N GLU A 366 -6.59 -11.51 36.50
CA GLU A 366 -7.25 -10.84 35.38
C GLU A 366 -7.46 -9.35 35.67
N LEU A 367 -7.19 -8.52 34.66
CA LEU A 367 -7.40 -7.08 34.66
C LEU A 367 -8.42 -6.70 33.60
N SER A 368 -9.16 -5.61 33.85
CA SER A 368 -9.94 -4.98 32.79
C SER A 368 -9.03 -4.41 31.70
N ALA A 369 -9.53 -4.28 30.48
CA ALA A 369 -8.80 -3.66 29.38
C ALA A 369 -8.28 -2.26 29.76
N GLN A 370 -9.08 -1.49 30.52
CA GLN A 370 -8.69 -0.18 31.02
C GLN A 370 -7.45 -0.26 31.91
N GLN A 371 -7.46 -1.12 32.93
CA GLN A 371 -6.33 -1.31 33.85
C GLN A 371 -5.09 -1.82 33.13
N TYR A 372 -5.26 -2.80 32.25
CA TYR A 372 -4.16 -3.38 31.48
C TYR A 372 -3.48 -2.33 30.59
N CYS A 373 -4.27 -1.61 29.78
CA CYS A 373 -3.77 -0.56 28.90
C CYS A 373 -3.15 0.60 29.69
N ASP A 374 -3.72 0.98 30.84
CA ASP A 374 -3.16 2.02 31.72
C ASP A 374 -1.77 1.66 32.26
N GLY A 375 -1.51 0.36 32.50
CA GLY A 375 -0.20 -0.14 32.90
C GLY A 375 0.79 -0.27 31.75
N LEU A 376 0.32 -0.63 30.54
CA LEU A 376 1.18 -0.89 29.38
C LEU A 376 2.08 0.30 29.00
N ARG A 377 1.53 1.51 29.14
CA ARG A 377 2.20 2.79 28.88
C ARG A 377 3.26 3.20 29.90
N ARG A 378 3.53 2.37 30.92
CA ARG A 378 4.55 2.63 31.95
C ARG A 378 5.82 1.81 31.70
N PRO A 379 6.97 2.20 32.25
CA PRO A 379 8.20 1.39 32.18
C PRO A 379 8.02 0.03 32.84
N GLU A 380 8.79 -0.95 32.36
CA GLU A 380 8.84 -2.29 32.95
C GLU A 380 9.24 -2.24 34.43
N GLY A 381 8.58 -3.07 35.25
CA GLY A 381 8.84 -3.14 36.70
C GLY A 381 8.24 -1.99 37.52
N THR A 382 7.42 -1.12 36.93
CA THR A 382 6.71 -0.07 37.67
C THR A 382 5.73 -0.67 38.68
N ILE A 383 5.77 -0.24 39.95
CA ILE A 383 4.79 -0.67 40.96
C ILE A 383 3.38 -0.29 40.51
N GLY A 384 2.44 -1.25 40.56
CA GLY A 384 1.08 -1.10 40.04
C GLY A 384 0.94 -1.32 38.53
N ALA A 385 2.05 -1.58 37.83
CA ALA A 385 2.08 -2.00 36.42
C ALA A 385 3.33 -2.84 36.08
N PRO A 386 3.56 -3.98 36.76
CA PRO A 386 4.73 -4.81 36.51
C PRO A 386 4.82 -5.36 35.07
N TRP A 387 3.70 -5.40 34.33
CA TRP A 387 3.65 -5.76 32.90
C TRP A 387 3.90 -4.58 31.94
N GLY A 388 4.18 -3.37 32.46
CA GLY A 388 4.42 -2.18 31.63
C GLY A 388 5.60 -2.37 30.67
N GLN A 389 5.50 -1.78 29.48
CA GLN A 389 6.51 -1.94 28.42
C GLN A 389 6.78 -0.65 27.62
N ASN A 390 6.31 0.51 28.10
CA ASN A 390 6.32 1.78 27.36
C ASN A 390 5.59 1.69 26.00
N GLU A 391 4.50 0.92 25.90
CA GLU A 391 3.77 0.75 24.64
C GLU A 391 2.44 1.51 24.64
N LEU A 392 2.03 1.93 23.45
CA LEU A 392 0.69 2.45 23.20
C LEU A 392 -0.29 1.27 23.11
N CYS A 393 -1.46 1.36 23.76
CA CYS A 393 -2.49 0.31 23.72
C CYS A 393 -3.29 0.26 22.40
N LEU A 394 -2.56 0.25 21.29
CA LEU A 394 -3.02 0.07 19.93
C LEU A 394 -2.12 -0.96 19.26
N GLU A 395 -2.66 -1.80 18.40
CA GLU A 395 -1.85 -2.71 17.57
C GLU A 395 -2.03 -2.41 16.09
N TYR A 396 -0.94 -2.48 15.32
CA TYR A 396 -1.00 -2.55 13.87
C TYR A 396 -1.50 -3.94 13.48
N PHE A 397 -2.52 -4.00 12.61
CA PHE A 397 -3.09 -5.27 12.19
C PHE A 397 -3.37 -5.31 10.70
N ALA A 398 -3.24 -6.51 10.11
CA ALA A 398 -3.57 -6.79 8.72
C ALA A 398 -4.44 -8.05 8.68
N PRO A 399 -5.78 -7.92 8.78
CA PRO A 399 -6.67 -9.07 8.89
C PRO A 399 -6.72 -9.85 7.57
N TYR A 400 -7.10 -11.13 7.65
CA TYR A 400 -7.43 -11.89 6.46
C TYR A 400 -8.74 -11.42 5.86
N VAL A 401 -8.76 -11.25 4.54
CA VAL A 401 -9.94 -10.90 3.78
C VAL A 401 -10.17 -11.91 2.66
N HIS A 402 -11.43 -12.11 2.33
CA HIS A 402 -11.83 -12.82 1.13
C HIS A 402 -12.16 -11.79 0.05
N THR A 403 -11.64 -11.97 -1.15
CA THR A 403 -11.98 -11.14 -2.30
C THR A 403 -12.45 -12.03 -3.43
N ILE A 404 -13.63 -11.73 -3.99
CA ILE A 404 -14.08 -12.29 -5.27
C ILE A 404 -13.95 -11.18 -6.29
N GLY A 405 -13.42 -11.49 -7.48
CA GLY A 405 -13.32 -10.49 -8.51
C GLY A 405 -13.46 -11.01 -9.92
N TRP A 406 -13.75 -10.10 -10.82
CA TRP A 406 -14.02 -10.35 -12.22
C TRP A 406 -13.32 -9.28 -13.06
N SER A 407 -12.69 -9.68 -14.16
CA SER A 407 -12.20 -8.75 -15.17
C SER A 407 -12.65 -9.15 -16.57
N MET A 408 -12.69 -8.17 -17.46
CA MET A 408 -13.08 -8.35 -18.84
C MET A 408 -12.39 -7.33 -19.76
N ASN A 409 -11.84 -7.81 -20.86
CA ASN A 409 -11.36 -7.00 -21.97
C ASN A 409 -12.14 -7.36 -23.25
N PHE A 410 -12.55 -6.34 -24.00
CA PHE A 410 -13.29 -6.50 -25.25
C PHE A 410 -12.89 -5.45 -26.27
N PHE A 411 -12.43 -5.89 -27.44
CA PHE A 411 -12.14 -4.99 -28.56
C PHE A 411 -13.35 -4.86 -29.49
N GLU A 412 -13.92 -3.66 -29.56
CA GLU A 412 -15.02 -3.35 -30.46
C GLU A 412 -14.47 -2.86 -31.80
N SER A 413 -14.37 -3.77 -32.77
CA SER A 413 -13.69 -3.49 -34.05
C SER A 413 -14.57 -2.82 -35.12
N ARG A 414 -15.90 -2.81 -34.96
CA ARG A 414 -16.84 -2.51 -36.06
C ARG A 414 -17.15 -1.01 -36.18
N PHE A 415 -17.31 -0.30 -35.07
CA PHE A 415 -17.76 1.09 -35.10
C PHE A 415 -16.74 2.07 -34.51
N THR A 416 -16.20 1.74 -33.35
CA THR A 416 -15.43 2.64 -32.51
C THR A 416 -13.93 2.34 -32.52
N GLN A 417 -13.54 1.08 -32.78
CA GLN A 417 -12.16 0.59 -32.63
C GLN A 417 -11.63 0.81 -31.20
N THR A 418 -12.54 0.72 -30.23
CA THR A 418 -12.27 0.95 -28.81
C THR A 418 -12.01 -0.38 -28.11
N VAL A 419 -10.99 -0.41 -27.26
CA VAL A 419 -10.83 -1.48 -26.26
C VAL A 419 -11.58 -1.07 -25.02
N TRP A 420 -12.56 -1.86 -24.62
CA TRP A 420 -13.25 -1.73 -23.34
C TRP A 420 -12.57 -2.64 -22.32
N ARG A 421 -12.30 -2.09 -21.14
CA ARG A 421 -11.77 -2.83 -19.99
C ARG A 421 -12.73 -2.69 -18.82
N LEU A 422 -12.89 -3.76 -18.07
CA LEU A 422 -13.65 -3.76 -16.83
C LEU A 422 -12.89 -4.59 -15.80
N GLU A 423 -12.81 -4.09 -14.58
CA GLU A 423 -12.35 -4.85 -13.43
C GLU A 423 -13.23 -4.55 -12.23
N THR A 424 -13.63 -5.57 -11.47
CA THR A 424 -14.44 -5.38 -10.27
C THR A 424 -14.13 -6.42 -9.22
N VAL A 425 -14.23 -6.02 -7.95
CA VAL A 425 -13.99 -6.87 -6.79
C VAL A 425 -15.04 -6.63 -5.71
N ILE A 426 -15.38 -7.68 -4.98
CA ILE A 426 -16.12 -7.60 -3.72
C ILE A 426 -15.17 -8.12 -2.63
N ASP A 427 -14.82 -7.24 -1.71
CA ASP A 427 -14.03 -7.53 -0.53
C ASP A 427 -14.97 -7.80 0.64
N PHE A 428 -14.76 -8.92 1.33
CA PHE A 428 -15.52 -9.30 2.52
C PHE A 428 -14.74 -8.96 3.79
N ASP A 429 -15.46 -8.52 4.82
CA ASP A 429 -14.93 -8.28 6.17
C ASP A 429 -13.77 -7.26 6.25
N LEU A 430 -13.81 -6.21 5.42
CA LEU A 430 -12.85 -5.11 5.53
C LEU A 430 -13.05 -4.35 6.85
N PRO A 431 -11.98 -4.06 7.61
CA PRO A 431 -12.09 -3.32 8.85
C PRO A 431 -12.21 -1.81 8.58
N PHE A 432 -13.23 -1.17 9.14
CA PHE A 432 -13.40 0.29 9.14
C PHE A 432 -13.37 0.80 10.58
N TYR A 433 -12.86 2.03 10.79
CA TYR A 433 -13.03 2.68 12.10
C TYR A 433 -14.51 3.00 12.30
N ASP A 434 -15.00 2.65 13.48
CA ASP A 434 -16.39 2.80 13.88
C ASP A 434 -16.42 3.63 15.17
N GLY A 435 -16.88 4.87 15.05
CA GLY A 435 -16.97 5.83 16.14
C GLY A 435 -17.88 5.37 17.29
N ASP A 436 -18.76 4.40 17.05
CA ASP A 436 -19.67 3.86 18.06
C ASP A 436 -19.04 2.77 18.93
N LYS A 437 -17.86 2.27 18.55
CA LYS A 437 -17.15 1.24 19.31
C LYS A 437 -16.08 1.82 20.21
N GLN A 438 -16.16 1.46 21.49
CA GLN A 438 -15.23 1.90 22.52
C GLN A 438 -13.97 1.04 22.57
N THR A 439 -12.84 1.72 22.78
CA THR A 439 -11.54 1.13 23.01
C THR A 439 -11.02 1.61 24.37
N ALA A 440 -10.30 0.76 25.10
CA ALA A 440 -9.73 1.10 26.39
C ALA A 440 -8.80 2.33 26.27
N LEU A 441 -8.76 3.16 27.32
CA LEU A 441 -8.11 4.48 27.40
C LEU A 441 -8.69 5.59 26.52
N PHE A 442 -9.46 5.27 25.48
CA PHE A 442 -9.96 6.27 24.53
C PHE A 442 -11.46 6.47 24.74
N GLN A 443 -11.84 7.63 25.29
CA GLN A 443 -13.23 7.93 25.64
C GLN A 443 -14.13 8.14 24.41
N ARG A 444 -15.44 8.04 24.61
CA ARG A 444 -16.49 8.26 23.59
C ARG A 444 -17.02 9.69 23.67
N SER A 445 -17.34 10.29 22.51
CA SER A 445 -18.27 11.44 22.43
C SER A 445 -19.65 11.05 23.01
N PRO A 446 -20.31 11.86 23.87
CA PRO A 446 -20.03 13.28 24.12
C PRO A 446 -19.11 13.56 25.33
N ASN A 447 -18.68 12.53 26.07
CA ASN A 447 -18.02 12.71 27.37
C ASN A 447 -16.50 12.83 27.28
N GLY A 448 -15.92 12.65 26.09
CA GLY A 448 -14.50 12.87 25.81
C GLY A 448 -14.14 12.60 24.35
N PRO A 449 -12.95 13.00 23.89
CA PRO A 449 -12.53 12.79 22.52
C PRO A 449 -12.08 11.37 22.22
N THR A 450 -12.67 10.80 21.17
CA THR A 450 -12.26 9.50 20.62
C THR A 450 -11.01 9.66 19.78
N LEU A 451 -9.82 9.31 20.29
CA LEU A 451 -8.61 9.35 19.47
C LEU A 451 -8.58 8.29 18.37
N VAL A 452 -8.88 7.05 18.76
CA VAL A 452 -8.87 5.89 17.88
C VAL A 452 -10.12 5.08 18.18
N PRO A 453 -11.15 5.17 17.32
CA PRO A 453 -12.36 4.38 17.47
C PRO A 453 -12.08 2.88 17.39
N GLY A 454 -13.03 2.06 17.86
CA GLY A 454 -13.02 0.64 17.60
C GLY A 454 -13.22 0.33 16.11
N THR A 455 -13.13 -0.95 15.73
CA THR A 455 -13.25 -1.37 14.33
C THR A 455 -14.50 -2.20 14.08
N THR A 456 -15.12 -2.00 12.92
CA THR A 456 -16.23 -2.83 12.44
C THR A 456 -15.97 -3.33 11.02
N ASN A 457 -16.30 -4.59 10.79
CA ASN A 457 -16.16 -5.21 9.48
C ASN A 457 -17.34 -4.85 8.58
N ARG A 458 -17.03 -4.52 7.32
CA ARG A 458 -18.00 -4.26 6.25
C ARG A 458 -17.55 -4.92 4.95
N ASN A 459 -18.53 -5.23 4.11
CA ASN A 459 -18.27 -5.70 2.75
C ASN A 459 -18.21 -4.49 1.82
N MET A 460 -17.31 -4.52 0.84
CA MET A 460 -17.09 -3.40 -0.06
C MET A 460 -17.00 -3.89 -1.49
N TRP A 461 -17.82 -3.31 -2.36
CA TRP A 461 -17.76 -3.50 -3.80
C TRP A 461 -16.94 -2.38 -4.43
N LYS A 462 -16.03 -2.72 -5.33
CA LYS A 462 -15.22 -1.76 -6.09
C LYS A 462 -15.24 -2.16 -7.56
N GLY A 463 -15.10 -1.19 -8.44
CA GLY A 463 -14.90 -1.50 -9.84
C GLY A 463 -14.36 -0.35 -10.66
N MET A 464 -14.01 -0.70 -11.87
CA MET A 464 -13.51 0.17 -12.92
C MET A 464 -14.16 -0.25 -14.23
N ILE A 465 -14.56 0.75 -15.01
CA ILE A 465 -14.80 0.61 -16.44
C ILE A 465 -13.91 1.61 -17.17
N ALA A 466 -13.21 1.15 -18.19
CA ALA A 466 -12.29 1.95 -18.96
C ALA A 466 -12.46 1.72 -20.45
N PHE A 467 -12.01 2.71 -21.21
CA PHE A 467 -11.94 2.64 -22.65
C PHE A 467 -10.62 3.21 -23.15
N ASP A 468 -10.06 2.57 -24.16
CA ASP A 468 -8.85 3.00 -24.84
C ASP A 468 -9.11 3.07 -26.33
N ARG A 469 -8.80 4.21 -26.94
CA ARG A 469 -9.08 4.45 -28.36
C ARG A 469 -8.00 5.31 -29.03
N PRO A 470 -7.26 4.77 -30.02
CA PRO A 470 -6.50 5.61 -30.93
C PRO A 470 -7.45 6.45 -31.80
N THR A 471 -7.34 7.77 -31.71
CA THR A 471 -8.23 8.74 -32.36
C THR A 471 -7.44 9.70 -33.24
N TRP A 472 -7.86 9.86 -34.49
CA TRP A 472 -7.29 10.86 -35.40
C TRP A 472 -7.78 12.26 -35.04
N ILE A 473 -6.87 13.12 -34.59
CA ILE A 473 -7.11 14.56 -34.40
C ILE A 473 -6.28 15.31 -35.42
N LYS A 474 -6.74 15.31 -36.68
CA LYS A 474 -5.95 15.74 -37.86
C LYS A 474 -5.48 17.19 -37.82
N TRP A 475 -6.10 18.04 -37.02
CA TRP A 475 -5.68 19.44 -36.86
C TRP A 475 -4.50 19.60 -35.89
N LEU A 476 -4.29 18.64 -34.98
CA LEU A 476 -3.13 18.60 -34.08
C LEU A 476 -1.96 17.80 -34.67
N ASN A 477 -2.25 16.63 -35.26
CA ASN A 477 -1.24 15.80 -35.91
C ASN A 477 -1.86 15.04 -37.09
N LYS A 478 -1.24 15.18 -38.27
CA LYS A 478 -1.69 14.55 -39.52
C LYS A 478 -1.04 13.18 -39.77
N GLN A 479 0.01 12.84 -39.03
CA GLN A 479 0.84 11.64 -39.26
C GLN A 479 0.58 10.52 -38.25
N THR A 480 0.24 10.85 -37.00
CA THR A 480 -0.02 9.87 -35.94
C THR A 480 -1.36 10.13 -35.25
N THR A 481 -1.95 9.05 -34.71
CA THR A 481 -3.16 9.13 -33.89
C THR A 481 -2.82 9.59 -32.47
N PHE A 482 -3.80 10.21 -31.82
CA PHE A 482 -3.76 10.48 -30.38
C PHE A 482 -4.40 9.31 -29.65
N PHE A 483 -3.77 8.85 -28.58
CA PHE A 483 -4.36 7.83 -27.72
C PHE A 483 -5.27 8.50 -26.69
N VAL A 484 -6.57 8.26 -26.81
CA VAL A 484 -7.59 8.74 -25.86
C VAL A 484 -7.91 7.59 -24.92
N THR A 485 -7.73 7.80 -23.63
CA THR A 485 -8.02 6.80 -22.59
C THR A 485 -8.84 7.45 -21.48
N GLY A 486 -9.83 6.72 -20.99
CA GLY A 486 -10.64 7.15 -19.85
C GLY A 486 -10.94 5.99 -18.93
N GLN A 487 -10.96 6.25 -17.63
CA GLN A 487 -11.30 5.26 -16.61
C GLN A 487 -12.29 5.86 -15.61
N LEU A 488 -13.35 5.13 -15.31
CA LEU A 488 -14.33 5.45 -14.29
C LEU A 488 -14.22 4.40 -13.18
N PHE A 489 -13.88 4.84 -11.98
CA PHE A 489 -13.78 4.02 -10.78
C PHE A 489 -14.99 4.28 -9.90
N TRP A 490 -15.44 3.24 -9.21
CA TRP A 490 -16.42 3.37 -8.14
C TRP A 490 -16.05 2.46 -6.98
N HIS A 491 -16.54 2.84 -5.81
CA HIS A 491 -16.62 1.95 -4.66
C HIS A 491 -17.95 2.11 -3.95
N TYR A 492 -18.37 1.07 -3.23
CA TYR A 492 -19.63 1.02 -2.51
C TYR A 492 -19.51 0.13 -1.28
N ILE A 493 -19.87 0.64 -0.10
CA ILE A 493 -19.94 -0.12 1.14
C ILE A 493 -21.32 -0.79 1.23
N ILE A 494 -21.35 -2.12 1.17
CA ILE A 494 -22.59 -2.91 1.12
C ILE A 494 -23.26 -2.91 2.49
N ASP A 495 -24.59 -2.76 2.50
CA ASP A 495 -25.46 -2.77 3.69
C ASP A 495 -25.02 -1.78 4.77
N ARG A 496 -24.45 -0.64 4.36
CA ARG A 496 -24.14 0.43 5.28
C ARG A 496 -25.42 1.00 5.87
N LYS A 497 -25.53 0.93 7.20
CA LYS A 497 -26.57 1.65 7.93
C LYS A 497 -26.16 3.11 8.02
N ALA A 498 -26.94 3.99 7.38
CA ALA A 498 -26.79 5.43 7.55
C ALA A 498 -26.87 5.82 9.04
N ARG A 499 -26.22 6.93 9.40
CA ARG A 499 -26.29 7.53 10.73
C ARG A 499 -27.74 7.63 11.19
N ARG A 500 -28.03 7.08 12.38
CA ARG A 500 -29.32 7.30 13.05
C ARG A 500 -29.23 8.60 13.83
N CYS A 501 -30.04 9.59 13.45
CA CYS A 501 -30.30 10.77 14.27
C CYS A 501 -31.34 10.37 15.35
N ALA A 502 -31.40 11.09 16.47
CA ALA A 502 -31.99 10.61 17.73
C ALA A 502 -33.42 10.04 17.60
N ILE A 503 -33.72 9.03 18.43
CA ILE A 503 -35.08 8.49 18.63
C ILE A 503 -35.83 9.54 19.43
N ASP A 504 -36.62 10.40 18.77
CA ASP A 504 -37.84 11.10 19.27
C ASP A 504 -38.34 12.23 18.32
N ASP A 505 -37.99 12.19 17.02
CA ASP A 505 -38.65 13.03 16.00
C ASP A 505 -40.08 12.51 15.73
N ASP A 506 -41.01 12.90 16.61
CA ASP A 506 -42.45 12.81 16.37
C ASP A 506 -42.92 14.11 15.68
N PRO A 507 -43.24 14.07 14.36
CA PRO A 507 -43.69 15.25 13.62
C PRO A 507 -45.03 15.83 14.13
N ALA A 508 -45.71 15.18 15.08
CA ALA A 508 -46.95 15.68 15.68
C ALA A 508 -46.74 16.67 16.85
N ASN A 509 -45.56 16.72 17.48
CA ASN A 509 -45.36 17.44 18.75
C ASN A 509 -44.34 18.57 18.72
N GLY A 510 -43.88 18.99 17.54
CA GLY A 510 -43.19 20.27 17.37
C GLY A 510 -41.86 20.39 18.10
N TYR A 511 -40.82 19.76 17.55
CA TYR A 511 -39.48 20.34 17.50
C TYR A 511 -39.03 20.37 16.05
N THR A 512 -38.57 21.54 15.63
CA THR A 512 -38.13 21.85 14.28
C THR A 512 -36.63 21.65 14.19
N SER A 513 -36.19 20.73 13.34
CA SER A 513 -34.94 20.82 12.60
C SER A 513 -35.17 20.23 11.20
N SER A 514 -35.72 21.09 10.33
CA SER A 514 -35.60 21.10 8.86
C SER A 514 -35.64 19.76 8.09
N TYR A 515 -36.56 19.67 7.12
CA TYR A 515 -36.59 18.66 6.05
C TYR A 515 -35.39 18.72 5.07
N LEU A 516 -34.35 19.52 5.39
CA LEU A 516 -33.07 19.64 4.70
C LEU A 516 -31.84 19.46 5.62
N GLU A 517 -32.01 19.14 6.91
CA GLU A 517 -30.87 18.91 7.81
C GLU A 517 -30.36 17.47 7.70
N ASN A 518 -29.47 17.30 6.72
CA ASN A 518 -28.36 16.37 6.78
C ASN A 518 -27.72 16.42 8.18
N CYS A 519 -27.48 15.26 8.79
CA CYS A 519 -26.66 15.15 9.99
C CYS A 519 -25.15 15.41 9.65
N GLY A 520 -24.84 16.66 9.30
CA GLY A 520 -23.56 17.38 9.12
C GLY A 520 -23.90 18.84 8.75
N ASN A 521 -23.35 19.92 9.33
CA ASN A 521 -22.07 20.24 9.96
C ASN A 521 -22.39 21.22 11.13
N ASP A 522 -21.71 21.11 12.28
CA ASP A 522 -21.69 22.11 13.39
C ASP A 522 -22.54 21.84 14.65
N THR A 523 -22.63 20.59 15.09
CA THR A 523 -22.93 20.31 16.51
C THR A 523 -21.72 19.67 17.18
N GLU A 524 -21.24 20.30 18.26
CA GLU A 524 -20.06 19.89 19.05
C GLU A 524 -20.36 18.72 20.01
N LEU A 525 -21.63 18.33 20.16
CA LEU A 525 -22.05 17.28 21.09
C LEU A 525 -23.08 16.37 20.41
N LEU A 526 -22.81 15.06 20.41
CA LEU A 526 -23.81 14.05 20.06
C LEU A 526 -24.90 14.01 21.14
N LEU A 527 -26.15 14.02 20.73
CA LEU A 527 -27.28 13.82 21.65
C LEU A 527 -27.35 12.35 22.12
N PRO A 528 -27.93 12.08 23.31
CA PRO A 528 -28.17 10.72 23.76
C PRO A 528 -28.95 9.90 22.71
N GLY A 529 -28.34 8.81 22.21
CA GLY A 529 -28.96 7.92 21.22
C GLY A 529 -28.42 8.06 19.79
N GLU A 530 -27.57 9.05 19.49
CA GLU A 530 -26.96 9.21 18.17
C GLU A 530 -25.75 8.30 17.92
N SER A 531 -25.47 8.06 16.63
CA SER A 531 -24.31 7.28 16.14
C SER A 531 -23.26 8.19 15.48
N MET A 532 -21.98 7.92 15.75
CA MET A 532 -20.81 8.60 15.14
C MET A 532 -20.56 8.12 13.70
N GLY A 533 -20.94 6.88 13.37
CA GLY A 533 -20.70 6.29 12.05
C GLY A 533 -19.25 5.89 11.78
N LEU A 534 -18.89 5.77 10.50
CA LEU A 534 -17.56 5.31 10.07
C LEU A 534 -16.58 6.48 9.90
N VAL A 535 -15.39 6.36 10.49
CA VAL A 535 -14.38 7.44 10.51
C VAL A 535 -13.23 7.13 9.54
N GLY A 536 -12.83 8.11 8.73
CA GLY A 536 -11.71 7.96 7.80
C GLY A 536 -10.36 7.80 8.53
N PRO A 537 -9.42 6.99 8.01
CA PRO A 537 -8.15 6.72 8.69
C PRO A 537 -7.22 7.94 8.78
N LEU A 538 -7.48 9.00 8.01
CA LEU A 538 -6.76 10.28 8.06
C LEU A 538 -7.56 11.39 8.78
N ASP A 539 -8.78 11.11 9.24
CA ASP A 539 -9.64 12.04 9.97
C ASP A 539 -9.74 11.71 11.47
N LEU A 540 -8.76 10.98 12.00
CA LEU A 540 -8.65 10.75 13.44
C LEU A 540 -8.38 12.09 14.15
N PRO A 541 -9.03 12.36 15.30
CA PRO A 541 -8.81 13.58 16.07
C PRO A 541 -7.37 13.71 16.54
N LYS A 542 -6.88 14.95 16.55
CA LYS A 542 -5.64 15.26 17.27
C LYS A 542 -5.92 15.37 18.76
N LEU A 543 -4.90 15.06 19.54
CA LEU A 543 -4.94 15.05 21.00
C LEU A 543 -4.98 16.43 21.65
N ASP A 544 -4.37 17.41 21.00
CA ASP A 544 -4.32 18.80 21.42
C ASP A 544 -5.52 19.60 20.91
N ALA A 545 -6.23 19.09 19.90
CA ALA A 545 -7.46 19.66 19.35
C ALA A 545 -8.60 18.62 19.19
N PRO A 546 -9.08 18.04 20.31
CA PRO A 546 -10.09 16.99 20.31
C PRO A 546 -11.47 17.37 19.74
N GLY A 547 -11.77 18.66 19.69
CA GLY A 547 -13.14 19.19 19.56
C GLY A 547 -13.75 19.25 18.15
N GLY A 548 -13.23 18.55 17.14
CA GLY A 548 -13.72 18.79 15.76
C GLY A 548 -13.64 17.65 14.75
N LYS A 549 -13.21 16.44 15.15
CA LYS A 549 -12.99 15.32 14.22
C LYS A 549 -13.52 14.00 14.78
N GLY A 550 -13.73 13.00 13.93
CA GLY A 550 -14.35 11.72 14.30
C GLY A 550 -15.84 11.62 13.96
N ARG A 551 -16.34 12.48 13.06
CA ARG A 551 -17.68 12.34 12.47
C ARG A 551 -17.67 11.21 11.44
N ASP A 552 -18.86 10.83 11.00
CA ASP A 552 -18.98 9.98 9.82
C ASP A 552 -18.40 10.72 8.60
N THR A 553 -17.22 10.31 8.15
CA THR A 553 -16.51 10.93 7.02
C THR A 553 -16.31 9.98 5.85
N ILE A 554 -16.81 8.75 5.96
CA ILE A 554 -16.71 7.78 4.89
C ILE A 554 -18.03 7.80 4.16
N HIS A 555 -18.02 8.02 2.85
CA HIS A 555 -19.24 7.93 2.04
C HIS A 555 -19.57 6.47 1.74
N ASP A 556 -20.86 6.14 1.67
CA ASP A 556 -21.33 4.81 1.24
C ASP A 556 -20.84 4.49 -0.17
N TRP A 557 -20.75 5.51 -1.03
CA TRP A 557 -20.30 5.41 -2.41
C TRP A 557 -19.52 6.66 -2.81
N GLU A 558 -18.55 6.48 -3.70
CA GLU A 558 -17.86 7.56 -4.41
C GLU A 558 -17.43 7.06 -5.79
N VAL A 559 -17.30 8.02 -6.71
CA VAL A 559 -16.94 7.78 -8.12
C VAL A 559 -15.82 8.73 -8.50
N LEU A 560 -14.78 8.18 -9.13
CA LEU A 560 -13.68 8.97 -9.68
C LEU A 560 -13.57 8.71 -11.18
N MET A 561 -13.42 9.77 -11.97
CA MET A 561 -13.21 9.66 -13.40
C MET A 561 -11.86 10.27 -13.79
N THR A 562 -11.17 9.59 -14.69
CA THR A 562 -9.95 10.08 -15.33
C THR A 562 -10.14 10.07 -16.85
N LEU A 563 -9.58 11.08 -17.51
CA LEU A 563 -9.55 11.18 -18.97
C LEU A 563 -8.20 11.76 -19.37
N ALA A 564 -7.51 11.09 -20.29
CA ALA A 564 -6.23 11.53 -20.83
C ALA A 564 -6.21 11.42 -22.36
N VAL A 565 -5.50 12.36 -22.99
CA VAL A 565 -5.19 12.35 -24.41
C VAL A 565 -3.69 12.45 -24.57
N LEU A 566 -3.08 11.40 -25.11
CA LEU A 566 -1.64 11.28 -25.28
C LEU A 566 -1.29 11.37 -26.76
N GLY A 567 -0.42 12.32 -27.13
CA GLY A 567 0.19 12.39 -28.45
C GLY A 567 1.54 11.69 -28.46
N PHE A 568 1.78 10.86 -29.47
CA PHE A 568 3.06 10.18 -29.70
C PHE A 568 3.76 10.73 -30.94
#